data_AF-A0A7V3ER82-F1
#
_entry.id   AF-A0A7V3ER82-F1
#
_cell.length_a   1.000
_cell.length_b   1.000
_cell.length_c   1.000
_cell.angle_alpha   90.00
_cell.angle_beta   90.00
_cell.angle_gamma   90.00
#
_symmetry.space_group_name_H-M   'P 1'
#
loop_
_entity.id
_entity.type
_entity.pdbx_description
1 polymer ?
#
loop_
_entity_poly.entity_id
_entity_poly.type
_entity_poly.pdbx_seq_one_letter_code
_entity_poly.pdbx_strand_id
1 'polypeptide(L)'
;MPIVKPPHHSACLRFDNPTGDPDGFSPLLFGSPVRIIRADRRRDVITALNALDDAVRRGYYAAGYVSYEAGYALDERLHRLPEYRDTEAPLLWFGIFDEPLPPHRAPACMCARHRAGPRTGHPREFPPAYPRYAADIRSIRGYIAAGDVYQINHTFRT
;
A
#
# COMPACT_ATOMS: atom_id res chain seq x y z
N MET A 1 -18.18 2.24 5.74
CA MET A 1 -18.06 0.86 6.28
C MET A 1 -16.68 0.31 5.90
N PRO A 2 -16.06 -0.66 6.60
CA PRO A 2 -16.23 -1.06 7.99
C PRO A 2 -14.90 -1.00 8.79
N ILE A 3 -14.97 -0.54 10.03
CA ILE A 3 -13.94 -0.84 11.02
C ILE A 3 -14.13 -2.32 11.35
N VAL A 4 -13.11 -3.15 11.13
CA VAL A 4 -13.19 -4.58 11.41
C VAL A 4 -12.36 -4.85 12.66
N LYS A 5 -12.97 -5.53 13.65
CA LYS A 5 -12.23 -6.02 14.81
C LYS A 5 -11.34 -7.18 14.34
N PRO A 6 -10.01 -7.08 14.49
CA PRO A 6 -9.10 -8.12 14.04
C PRO A 6 -9.34 -9.42 14.81
N PRO A 7 -9.17 -10.60 14.18
CA PRO A 7 -8.97 -11.83 14.94
C PRO A 7 -7.72 -11.66 15.81
N HIS A 8 -7.70 -12.32 16.98
CA HIS A 8 -6.75 -12.08 18.06
C HIS A 8 -5.24 -12.18 17.72
N HIS A 9 -4.81 -12.46 16.47
CA HIS A 9 -3.40 -12.64 16.10
C HIS A 9 -2.99 -12.27 14.65
N SER A 10 -3.73 -11.45 13.89
CA SER A 10 -3.63 -11.55 12.41
C SER A 10 -2.74 -10.58 11.64
N ALA A 11 -2.10 -9.59 12.27
CA ALA A 11 -1.24 -8.64 11.54
C ALA A 11 0.07 -8.32 12.25
N CYS A 12 1.16 -8.44 11.51
CA CYS A 12 2.52 -8.11 11.91
C CYS A 12 3.15 -7.24 10.83
N LEU A 13 3.65 -6.07 11.19
CA LEU A 13 4.29 -5.14 10.26
C LEU A 13 5.65 -4.74 10.82
N ARG A 14 6.68 -4.84 9.99
CA ARG A 14 8.03 -4.40 10.32
C ARG A 14 8.46 -3.34 9.33
N PHE A 15 8.88 -2.19 9.85
CA PHE A 15 9.47 -1.09 9.08
C PHE A 15 10.96 -1.08 9.41
N ASP A 16 11.76 -1.60 8.49
CA ASP A 16 13.21 -1.64 8.61
C ASP A 16 13.84 -0.33 8.13
N ASN A 17 14.97 0.02 8.73
CA ASN A 17 15.84 1.10 8.28
C ASN A 17 17.30 0.58 8.24
N PRO A 18 17.71 -0.07 7.14
CA PRO A 18 18.99 -0.78 7.06
C PRO A 18 20.20 0.14 6.87
N THR A 19 19.99 1.41 6.51
CA THR A 19 21.05 2.32 6.06
C THR A 19 21.79 3.05 7.19
N GLY A 20 21.29 3.01 8.43
CA GLY A 20 21.97 3.63 9.58
C GLY A 20 22.15 5.15 9.46
N ASP A 21 21.33 5.80 8.64
CA ASP A 21 21.32 7.26 8.46
C ASP A 21 21.11 7.95 9.83
N PRO A 22 21.93 8.94 10.22
CA PRO A 22 21.76 9.68 11.47
C PRO A 22 20.39 10.36 11.60
N ASP A 23 19.71 10.68 10.49
CA ASP A 23 18.32 11.19 10.49
C ASP A 23 17.25 10.07 10.41
N GLY A 24 17.71 8.81 10.40
CA GLY A 24 16.88 7.64 10.24
C GLY A 24 16.08 7.26 11.49
N PHE A 25 14.90 6.68 11.29
CA PHE A 25 14.11 6.12 12.38
C PHE A 25 14.68 4.76 12.84
N SER A 26 14.57 4.46 14.13
CA SER A 26 14.83 3.11 14.64
C SER A 26 13.79 2.13 14.07
N PRO A 27 14.17 0.90 13.68
CA PRO A 27 13.22 -0.06 13.13
C PRO A 27 11.98 -0.20 14.01
N LEU A 28 10.81 -0.11 13.38
CA LEU A 28 9.52 -0.19 14.06
C LEU A 28 8.87 -1.53 13.79
N LEU A 29 8.23 -2.05 14.83
CA LEU A 29 7.53 -3.31 14.77
C LEU A 29 6.14 -3.15 15.36
N PHE A 30 5.13 -3.56 14.63
CA PHE A 30 3.74 -3.55 15.07
C PHE A 30 3.17 -4.96 15.04
N GLY A 31 2.44 -5.32 16.08
CA GLY A 31 1.74 -6.60 16.19
C GLY A 31 0.46 -6.44 16.98
N SER A 32 -0.51 -7.34 16.75
CA SER A 32 -1.79 -7.36 17.48
C SER A 32 -2.55 -6.02 17.44
N PRO A 33 -3.02 -5.58 16.26
CA PRO A 33 -3.75 -4.31 16.17
C PRO A 33 -5.01 -4.30 17.03
N VAL A 34 -5.35 -3.15 17.61
CA VAL A 34 -6.61 -2.95 18.36
C VAL A 34 -7.82 -2.92 17.42
N ARG A 35 -7.62 -2.43 16.19
CA ARG A 35 -8.62 -2.45 15.11
C ARG A 35 -7.95 -2.38 13.74
N ILE A 36 -8.68 -2.80 12.71
CA ILE A 36 -8.26 -2.64 11.32
C ILE A 36 -9.19 -1.63 10.62
N ILE A 37 -8.59 -0.69 9.91
CA ILE A 37 -9.26 0.23 8.99
C ILE A 37 -8.94 -0.24 7.56
N ARG A 38 -9.97 -0.53 6.76
CA ARG A 38 -9.83 -1.08 5.41
C ARG A 38 -10.83 -0.44 4.46
N ALA A 39 -10.43 -0.20 3.21
CA ALA A 39 -11.33 0.20 2.12
C ALA A 39 -11.14 -0.73 0.91
N ASP A 40 -12.21 -1.41 0.51
CA ASP A 40 -12.22 -2.32 -0.65
C ASP A 40 -12.71 -1.69 -1.94
N ARG A 41 -13.41 -0.55 -1.84
CA ARG A 41 -14.01 0.17 -2.97
C ARG A 41 -13.66 1.64 -2.88
N ARG A 42 -13.62 2.33 -4.03
CA ARG A 42 -13.23 3.75 -4.10
C ARG A 42 -14.08 4.64 -3.21
N ARG A 43 -15.40 4.41 -3.19
CA ARG A 43 -16.34 5.16 -2.32
C ARG A 43 -16.02 5.08 -0.82
N ASP A 44 -15.31 4.03 -0.38
CA ASP A 44 -15.01 3.81 1.03
C ASP A 44 -13.67 4.46 1.44
N VAL A 45 -12.83 4.89 0.49
CA VAL A 45 -11.47 5.41 0.74
C VAL A 45 -11.47 6.66 1.61
N ILE A 46 -12.27 7.68 1.27
CA ILE A 46 -12.33 8.93 2.03
C ILE A 46 -12.78 8.67 3.47
N THR A 47 -13.79 7.81 3.65
CA THR A 47 -14.26 7.44 5.00
C THR A 47 -13.18 6.72 5.80
N ALA A 48 -12.41 5.84 5.16
CA ALA A 48 -11.33 5.11 5.80
C ALA A 48 -10.16 6.04 6.19
N LEU A 49 -9.80 7.01 5.33
CA LEU A 49 -8.79 8.02 5.62
C LEU A 49 -9.18 8.91 6.81
N ASN A 50 -10.44 9.35 6.87
CA ASN A 50 -10.93 10.13 8.02
C ASN A 50 -10.86 9.31 9.33
N ALA A 51 -11.23 8.03 9.28
CA ALA A 51 -11.16 7.15 10.45
C ALA A 51 -9.70 6.89 10.91
N LEU A 52 -8.75 6.88 9.95
CA LEU A 52 -7.32 6.75 10.19
C LEU A 52 -6.77 7.99 10.90
N ASP A 53 -7.06 9.16 10.34
CA ASP A 53 -6.70 10.47 10.88
C ASP A 53 -7.24 10.67 12.31
N ASP A 54 -8.51 10.32 12.55
CA ASP A 54 -9.08 10.32 13.89
C ASP A 54 -8.39 9.34 14.85
N ALA A 55 -7.88 8.20 14.38
CA ALA A 55 -7.12 7.27 15.22
C ALA A 55 -5.81 7.90 15.67
N VAL A 56 -5.08 8.49 14.72
CA VAL A 56 -3.81 9.16 14.99
C VAL A 56 -3.99 10.35 15.92
N ARG A 57 -5.03 11.18 15.74
CA ARG A 57 -5.36 12.28 16.67
C ARG A 57 -5.63 11.84 18.10
N ARG A 58 -6.11 10.60 18.30
CA ARG A 58 -6.34 10.01 19.62
C ARG A 58 -5.07 9.42 20.24
N GLY A 59 -3.91 9.54 19.59
CA GLY A 59 -2.63 9.05 20.08
C GLY A 59 -2.31 7.60 19.68
N TYR A 60 -3.14 6.97 18.84
CA TYR A 60 -2.82 5.63 18.33
C TYR A 60 -1.81 5.70 17.19
N TYR A 61 -1.04 4.62 17.04
CA TYR A 61 -0.21 4.39 15.87
C TYR A 61 -1.00 3.71 14.76
N ALA A 62 -0.75 4.09 13.52
CA ALA A 62 -1.32 3.45 12.36
C ALA A 62 -0.22 2.94 11.43
N ALA A 63 -0.30 1.66 11.07
CA ALA A 63 0.67 1.04 10.18
C ALA A 63 -0.03 0.14 9.15
N GLY A 64 0.37 0.26 7.88
CA GLY A 64 -0.31 -0.37 6.77
C GLY A 64 0.08 0.21 5.42
N TYR A 65 -0.84 0.18 4.46
CA TYR A 65 -0.61 0.66 3.11
C TYR A 65 -1.86 1.31 2.50
N VAL A 66 -1.60 2.14 1.47
CA VAL A 66 -2.59 2.69 0.54
C VAL A 66 -2.14 2.26 -0.86
N SER A 67 -3.05 1.69 -1.67
CA SER A 67 -2.77 1.34 -3.06
C SER A 67 -2.77 2.59 -3.95
N TYR A 68 -2.12 2.51 -5.10
CA TYR A 68 -2.07 3.63 -6.06
C TYR A 68 -3.49 4.04 -6.51
N GLU A 69 -4.37 3.07 -6.74
CA GLU A 69 -5.75 3.24 -7.21
C GLU A 69 -6.67 3.87 -6.16
N ALA A 70 -6.28 3.88 -4.88
CA ALA A 70 -7.01 4.65 -3.87
C ALA A 70 -7.02 6.16 -4.20
N GLY A 71 -6.00 6.65 -4.90
CA GLY A 71 -5.92 8.04 -5.37
C GLY A 71 -7.07 8.44 -6.29
N TYR A 72 -7.70 7.49 -7.00
CA TYR A 72 -8.86 7.78 -7.86
C TYR A 72 -10.10 8.20 -7.09
N ALA A 73 -10.14 8.03 -5.76
CA ALA A 73 -11.21 8.54 -4.90
C ALA A 73 -10.97 9.96 -4.41
N LEU A 74 -9.79 10.56 -4.67
CA LEU A 74 -9.39 11.85 -4.11
C LEU A 74 -9.64 13.04 -5.05
N ASP A 75 -9.77 12.78 -6.36
CA ASP A 75 -10.07 13.81 -7.37
C ASP A 75 -11.27 13.37 -8.22
N GLU A 76 -12.31 14.21 -8.21
CA GLU A 76 -13.56 13.96 -8.95
C GLU A 76 -13.34 13.74 -10.45
N ARG A 77 -12.31 14.35 -11.05
CA ARG A 77 -11.95 14.19 -12.46
C ARG A 77 -11.54 12.76 -12.79
N LEU A 78 -11.15 11.98 -11.78
CA LEU A 78 -10.72 10.59 -11.91
C LEU A 78 -11.87 9.59 -11.70
N HIS A 79 -13.05 10.04 -11.26
CA HIS A 79 -14.22 9.16 -11.06
C HIS A 79 -14.69 8.48 -12.35
N ARG A 80 -14.41 9.08 -13.50
CA ARG A 80 -14.68 8.50 -14.83
C ARG A 80 -13.80 7.29 -15.16
N LEU A 81 -12.69 7.11 -14.48
CA LEU A 81 -11.82 5.95 -14.68
C LEU A 81 -12.51 4.70 -14.11
N PRO A 82 -12.33 3.52 -14.72
CA PRO A 82 -12.95 2.28 -14.24
C PRO A 82 -12.51 1.92 -12.81
N GLU A 83 -13.35 1.16 -12.09
CA GLU A 83 -12.96 0.54 -10.81
C GLU A 83 -11.96 -0.58 -11.10
N TYR A 84 -10.73 -0.21 -11.45
CA TYR A 84 -9.70 -1.18 -11.76
C TYR A 84 -9.35 -1.95 -10.48
N ARG A 85 -9.55 -3.28 -10.50
CA ARG A 85 -9.16 -4.21 -9.43
C ARG A 85 -8.26 -5.28 -10.01
N ASP A 86 -6.99 -4.94 -10.21
CA ASP A 86 -5.97 -5.92 -10.62
C ASP A 86 -5.57 -6.88 -9.50
N THR A 87 -6.04 -6.61 -8.27
CA THR A 87 -5.69 -7.39 -7.10
C THR A 87 -6.92 -7.62 -6.23
N GLU A 88 -6.95 -8.76 -5.54
CA GLU A 88 -7.90 -9.02 -4.45
C GLU A 88 -7.59 -8.20 -3.19
N ALA A 89 -6.52 -7.40 -3.22
CA ALA A 89 -6.11 -6.56 -2.11
C ALA A 89 -7.01 -5.31 -1.97
N PRO A 90 -7.29 -4.86 -0.74
CA PRO A 90 -7.99 -3.60 -0.52
C PRO A 90 -7.18 -2.38 -1.00
N LEU A 91 -7.89 -1.32 -1.36
CA LEU A 91 -7.31 -0.03 -1.75
C LEU A 91 -6.59 0.66 -0.59
N LEU A 92 -7.02 0.39 0.64
CA LEU A 92 -6.40 0.90 1.85
C LEU A 92 -6.54 -0.15 2.94
N TRP A 93 -5.46 -0.39 3.69
CA TRP A 93 -5.49 -1.28 4.84
C TRP A 93 -4.49 -0.80 5.89
N PHE A 94 -4.96 -0.57 7.11
CA PHE A 94 -4.15 -0.18 8.26
C PHE A 94 -4.57 -0.94 9.51
N GLY A 95 -3.59 -1.49 10.20
CA GLY A 95 -3.72 -1.82 11.61
C GLY A 95 -3.56 -0.55 12.45
N ILE A 96 -4.37 -0.44 13.49
CA ILE A 96 -4.25 0.59 14.53
C ILE A 96 -3.68 -0.08 15.78
N PHE A 97 -2.70 0.55 16.42
CA PHE A 97 -1.91 0.00 17.52
C PHE A 97 -1.76 1.02 18.64
N ASP A 98 -1.66 0.54 19.88
CA ASP A 98 -1.40 1.40 21.04
C ASP A 98 0.04 1.95 21.02
N GLU A 99 1.01 1.08 20.72
CA GLU A 99 2.42 1.41 20.64
C GLU A 99 3.18 0.43 19.71
N PRO A 100 4.36 0.81 19.19
CA PRO A 100 5.29 -0.13 18.58
C PRO A 100 5.80 -1.16 19.61
N LEU A 101 5.98 -2.40 19.17
CA LEU A 101 6.64 -3.44 19.95
C LEU A 101 8.14 -3.13 20.13
N PRO A 102 8.72 -3.47 21.29
CA PRO A 102 10.16 -3.34 21.51
C PRO A 102 10.98 -4.13 20.48
N PRO A 103 12.13 -3.61 20.02
CA PRO A 103 12.91 -4.20 18.92
C PRO A 103 13.43 -5.62 19.19
N HIS A 104 13.53 -6.03 20.46
CA HIS A 104 13.93 -7.37 20.88
C HIS A 104 12.75 -8.36 21.01
N ARG A 105 11.50 -7.88 20.94
CA ARG A 105 10.31 -8.73 20.92
C ARG A 105 9.93 -9.01 19.47
N ALA A 106 10.47 -10.06 18.86
CA ALA A 106 9.85 -10.61 17.67
C ALA A 106 8.46 -11.14 18.06
N PRO A 107 7.34 -10.60 17.56
CA PRO A 107 6.03 -11.12 17.90
C PRO A 107 5.93 -12.55 17.36
N ALA A 108 5.19 -13.41 18.08
CA ALA A 108 5.03 -14.82 17.72
C ALA A 108 4.58 -15.03 16.26
N CYS A 109 3.84 -14.07 15.69
CA CYS A 109 3.43 -14.06 14.29
C CYS A 109 4.57 -13.86 13.27
N MET A 110 5.71 -13.27 13.68
CA MET A 110 6.93 -13.23 12.86
C MET A 110 7.77 -14.50 13.04
N CYS A 111 7.68 -15.14 14.21
CA CYS A 111 8.32 -16.44 14.50
C CYS A 111 7.57 -17.62 13.90
N ALA A 112 6.28 -17.44 13.56
CA ALA A 112 5.57 -18.31 12.65
C ALA A 112 6.30 -18.23 11.31
N ARG A 113 7.29 -19.11 11.15
CA ARG A 113 7.90 -19.43 9.86
C ARG A 113 6.73 -19.52 8.89
N HIS A 114 6.53 -18.50 8.05
CA HIS A 114 6.06 -18.79 6.72
C HIS A 114 7.03 -19.88 6.30
N ARG A 115 6.56 -21.13 6.23
CA ARG A 115 7.25 -22.14 5.46
C ARG A 115 7.30 -21.47 4.11
N ALA A 116 8.44 -20.83 3.81
CA ALA A 116 8.81 -20.54 2.46
C ALA A 116 8.86 -21.93 1.84
N GLY A 117 7.69 -22.37 1.34
CA GLY A 117 7.66 -23.42 0.36
C GLY A 117 8.63 -22.98 -0.75
N PRO A 118 9.17 -23.92 -1.52
CA PRO A 118 10.00 -23.57 -2.66
C PRO A 118 9.31 -22.40 -3.38
N ARG A 119 10.02 -21.27 -3.50
CA ARG A 119 9.53 -20.12 -4.25
C ARG A 119 9.45 -20.60 -5.68
N THR A 120 8.31 -21.17 -6.06
CA THR A 120 8.02 -21.50 -7.44
C THR A 120 8.10 -20.17 -8.17
N GLY A 121 8.95 -20.10 -9.20
CA GLY A 121 8.97 -18.93 -10.05
C GLY A 121 7.54 -18.76 -10.57
N HIS A 122 6.84 -17.74 -10.08
CA HIS A 122 5.63 -17.30 -10.75
C HIS A 122 6.02 -16.98 -12.19
N PRO A 123 5.19 -17.32 -13.19
CA PRO A 123 5.43 -16.87 -14.55
C PRO A 123 5.67 -15.36 -14.47
N ARG A 124 6.87 -14.91 -14.85
CA ARG A 124 7.12 -13.48 -14.99
C ARG A 124 6.10 -12.99 -16.01
N GLU A 125 5.29 -12.01 -15.63
CA GLU A 125 4.46 -11.33 -16.61
C GLU A 125 5.45 -10.69 -17.58
N PHE A 126 5.46 -11.12 -18.83
CA PHE A 126 6.41 -10.55 -19.76
C PHE A 126 6.08 -9.06 -19.91
N PRO A 127 7.09 -8.17 -19.90
CA PRO A 127 6.86 -6.76 -20.16
C PRO A 127 6.09 -6.64 -21.47
N PRO A 128 5.26 -5.59 -21.63
CA PRO A 128 4.44 -5.46 -22.82
C PRO A 128 5.30 -5.59 -24.06
N ALA A 129 4.76 -6.23 -25.09
CA ALA A 129 5.46 -6.39 -26.35
C ALA A 129 6.04 -5.03 -26.77
N TYR A 130 7.32 -5.00 -27.16
CA TYR A 130 8.05 -3.78 -27.51
C TYR A 130 7.23 -2.77 -28.37
N PRO A 131 6.39 -3.20 -29.33
CA PRO A 131 5.52 -2.28 -30.07
C PRO A 131 4.56 -1.44 -29.21
N ARG A 132 3.97 -2.04 -28.16
CA ARG A 132 3.07 -1.35 -27.21
C ARG A 132 3.85 -0.32 -26.40
N TYR A 133 4.98 -0.72 -25.83
CA TYR A 133 5.90 0.18 -25.15
C TYR A 133 6.27 1.38 -26.03
N ALA A 134 6.71 1.13 -27.27
CA ALA A 134 7.11 2.18 -28.19
C ALA A 134 5.95 3.13 -28.55
N ALA A 135 4.72 2.62 -28.65
CA ALA A 135 3.54 3.44 -28.88
C ALA A 135 3.19 4.33 -27.68
N ASP A 136 3.26 3.78 -26.47
CA ASP A 136 3.01 4.53 -25.23
C ASP A 136 4.05 5.65 -25.06
N ILE A 137 5.34 5.35 -25.29
CA ILE A 137 6.42 6.36 -25.25
C ILE A 137 6.25 7.46 -26.30
N ARG A 138 5.82 7.12 -27.53
CA ARG A 138 5.51 8.14 -28.54
C ARG A 138 4.40 9.09 -28.07
N SER A 139 3.36 8.53 -27.46
CA SER A 139 2.24 9.31 -26.93
C SER A 139 2.69 10.24 -25.80
N ILE A 140 3.48 9.72 -24.86
CA ILE A 140 4.07 10.49 -23.75
C ILE A 140 4.92 11.66 -24.28
N ARG A 141 5.79 11.42 -25.26
CA ARG A 141 6.61 12.48 -25.89
C ARG A 141 5.74 13.53 -26.59
N GLY A 142 4.62 13.12 -27.18
CA GLY A 142 3.64 14.03 -27.77
C GLY A 142 3.07 15.01 -26.73
N TYR A 143 2.58 14.50 -25.59
CA TYR A 143 2.07 15.34 -24.50
C TYR A 143 3.13 16.29 -23.94
N ILE A 144 4.38 15.83 -23.82
CA ILE A 144 5.49 16.68 -23.36
C ILE A 144 5.78 17.79 -24.38
N ALA A 145 5.85 17.47 -25.67
CA ALA A 145 6.11 18.45 -26.72
C ALA A 145 4.98 19.49 -26.88
N ALA A 146 3.74 19.10 -26.58
CA ALA A 146 2.58 20.00 -26.57
C ALA A 146 2.55 20.93 -25.34
N GLY A 147 3.37 20.67 -24.31
CA GLY A 147 3.38 21.42 -23.07
C GLY A 147 2.29 21.01 -22.07
N ASP A 148 1.60 19.88 -22.29
CA ASP A 148 0.55 19.41 -21.39
C ASP A 148 1.12 18.90 -20.05
N VAL A 149 2.31 18.30 -20.09
CA VAL A 149 3.03 17.76 -18.93
C VAL A 149 4.54 17.89 -19.12
N TYR A 150 5.29 17.94 -18.02
CA TYR A 150 6.76 17.91 -18.08
C TYR A 150 7.33 16.49 -18.07
N GLN A 151 6.67 15.58 -17.36
CA GLN A 151 7.12 14.20 -17.18
C GLN A 151 5.93 13.29 -16.90
N ILE A 152 6.00 12.05 -17.40
CA ILE A 152 5.10 10.96 -17.02
C ILE A 152 5.96 9.80 -16.51
N ASN A 153 5.67 9.30 -15.29
CA ASN A 153 6.22 8.03 -14.83
C ASN A 153 5.44 6.90 -15.48
N HIS A 154 6.11 6.10 -16.30
CA HIS A 154 5.50 4.99 -17.03
C HIS A 154 6.10 3.67 -16.55
N THR A 155 5.25 2.83 -15.97
CA THR A 155 5.65 1.59 -15.29
C THR A 155 4.91 0.40 -15.89
N PHE A 156 5.57 -0.76 -15.89
CA PHE A 156 4.97 -2.05 -16.26
C PHE A 156 5.17 -3.04 -15.14
N ARG A 157 4.24 -3.99 -15.05
CA ARG A 157 4.38 -5.16 -14.18
C ARG A 157 5.18 -6.23 -14.94
N THR A 158 6.13 -6.86 -14.26
CA THR A 158 7.04 -7.90 -14.76
C THR A 158 6.87 -9.21 -14.01
#